data_AF-A0A7Y9NQ61-F1
#
_entry.id   AF-A0A7Y9NQ61-F1
#
_cell.length_a   1.000
_cell.length_b   1.000
_cell.length_c   1.000
_cell.angle_alpha   90.00
_cell.angle_beta   90.00
_cell.angle_gamma   90.00
#
_symmetry.space_group_name_H-M   'P 1'
#
loop_
_entity.id
_entity.type
_entity.pdbx_description
1 polymer ?
#
loop_
_entity_poly.entity_id
_entity_poly.type
_entity_poly.pdbx_seq_one_letter_code
_entity_poly.pdbx_strand_id
1 'polypeptide(L)'
;MPETPDISAAVPAEATPPLSEGETAESAETTHVPETAKEHETMLDVHPAHHAASSWKEFFIHIATIVLGLLIAVGLEQAVEHSHHRREVAEVREELRGEREANKDSFRSETTNWRWETAELENNLMVLAYLQKHPGTPDEKLPGSLVWFHASAPNTQAAWDAAKNSGVTSLMHREEVEQYEDTYNKLKRIDDARSLAYDGMNDASRYELTDNRLSHLSPAQIAEITTLTQIALCSDDLADEGGGVCAVGGGQRAGSGDELSASLHARRLPAASRRQHRQHRIFPSMRIEL
;
A
#
# COMPACT_ATOMS: atom_id res chain seq x y z
N MET A 1 27.75 -35.02 -20.51
CA MET A 1 28.38 -34.33 -21.65
C MET A 1 27.67 -34.80 -22.91
N PRO A 2 26.97 -33.89 -23.58
CA PRO A 2 27.59 -33.05 -24.60
C PRO A 2 27.51 -31.55 -24.30
N GLU A 3 28.21 -30.80 -25.12
CA GLU A 3 28.77 -29.47 -24.91
C GLU A 3 27.81 -28.31 -25.26
N THR A 4 28.02 -27.18 -24.58
CA THR A 4 27.56 -25.83 -24.93
C THR A 4 28.20 -25.31 -26.21
N PRO A 5 27.52 -24.40 -26.95
CA PRO A 5 28.20 -23.36 -27.69
C PRO A 5 28.06 -22.00 -27.00
N ASP A 6 29.24 -21.44 -26.75
CA ASP A 6 29.59 -20.04 -26.51
C ASP A 6 28.92 -19.09 -27.50
N ILE A 7 28.39 -17.97 -27.03
CA ILE A 7 28.17 -16.77 -27.86
C ILE A 7 28.77 -15.57 -27.12
N SER A 8 30.05 -15.37 -27.39
CA SER A 8 30.79 -14.13 -27.19
C SER A 8 31.03 -13.50 -28.56
N ALA A 9 30.52 -12.28 -28.78
CA ALA A 9 30.90 -11.45 -29.92
C ALA A 9 30.75 -9.96 -29.58
N ALA A 10 31.89 -9.39 -29.18
CA ALA A 10 32.49 -8.13 -29.64
C ALA A 10 31.64 -6.85 -29.82
N VAL A 11 32.10 -5.85 -29.07
CA VAL A 11 31.97 -4.39 -29.20
C VAL A 11 32.49 -3.87 -30.55
N PRO A 12 32.04 -2.68 -31.00
CA PRO A 12 33.01 -1.62 -31.26
C PRO A 12 32.66 -0.29 -30.60
N ALA A 13 33.73 0.38 -30.18
CA ALA A 13 33.78 1.68 -29.55
C ALA A 13 33.72 2.82 -30.59
N GLU A 14 33.48 4.02 -30.04
CA GLU A 14 34.04 5.31 -30.45
C GLU A 14 33.32 6.09 -31.58
N ALA A 15 32.75 7.25 -31.21
CA ALA A 15 33.09 8.57 -31.78
C ALA A 15 32.19 9.69 -31.21
N THR A 16 32.77 10.54 -30.35
CA THR A 16 32.35 11.95 -30.14
C THR A 16 32.99 12.78 -31.26
N PRO A 17 32.38 13.84 -31.86
CA PRO A 17 32.44 15.23 -31.30
C PRO A 17 31.31 16.17 -31.87
N PRO A 18 31.42 17.52 -31.90
CA PRO A 18 31.81 18.51 -30.87
C PRO A 18 30.74 19.62 -30.62
N LEU A 19 31.07 20.46 -29.64
CA LEU A 19 30.53 21.81 -29.35
C LEU A 19 30.43 22.73 -30.58
N SER A 20 29.43 23.62 -30.60
CA SER A 20 29.41 24.81 -31.46
C SER A 20 29.16 26.06 -30.61
N GLU A 21 30.25 26.68 -30.21
CA GLU A 21 30.34 28.08 -29.81
C GLU A 21 30.22 28.96 -31.07
N GLY A 22 29.49 30.06 -30.98
CA GLY A 22 29.41 31.07 -32.03
C GLY A 22 29.94 32.39 -31.49
N GLU A 23 31.25 32.60 -31.64
CA GLU A 23 31.97 33.82 -31.32
C GLU A 23 32.21 34.65 -32.61
N THR A 24 31.77 35.91 -32.57
CA THR A 24 32.39 37.17 -33.04
C THR A 24 33.36 37.22 -34.24
N ALA A 25 33.09 38.16 -35.16
CA ALA A 25 34.06 39.08 -35.82
C ALA A 25 33.22 40.13 -36.62
N GLU A 26 33.24 41.44 -36.40
CA GLU A 26 34.30 42.47 -36.38
C GLU A 26 34.87 42.87 -37.76
N SER A 27 35.07 44.20 -37.91
CA SER A 27 35.77 44.98 -38.95
C SER A 27 35.01 45.33 -40.23
N ALA A 28 35.09 46.54 -40.80
CA ALA A 28 35.75 47.82 -40.49
C ALA A 28 35.03 48.89 -41.38
N GLU A 29 34.85 50.15 -40.96
CA GLU A 29 35.72 51.32 -41.28
C GLU A 29 36.05 51.44 -42.81
N THR A 30 35.92 52.56 -43.53
CA THR A 30 36.12 53.97 -43.19
C THR A 30 35.60 54.88 -44.34
N THR A 31 35.32 56.15 -44.01
CA THR A 31 35.63 57.39 -44.78
C THR A 31 34.60 58.08 -45.69
N HIS A 32 34.34 59.32 -45.27
CA HIS A 32 34.43 60.60 -46.02
C HIS A 32 33.15 61.34 -46.42
N VAL A 33 33.01 62.51 -45.78
CA VAL A 33 32.09 63.63 -46.05
C VAL A 33 32.74 64.55 -47.10
N PRO A 34 31.99 65.17 -48.04
CA PRO A 34 31.87 66.63 -48.01
C PRO A 34 30.40 67.07 -48.17
N GLU A 35 29.89 67.96 -47.32
CA GLU A 35 29.89 69.42 -47.53
C GLU A 35 28.88 69.87 -48.59
N THR A 36 27.72 70.41 -48.17
CA THR A 36 27.25 71.79 -48.47
C THR A 36 25.74 71.93 -48.22
N ALA A 37 25.43 72.91 -47.36
CA ALA A 37 24.28 73.81 -47.38
C ALA A 37 22.94 73.32 -47.96
N LYS A 38 21.95 73.20 -47.07
CA LYS A 38 20.78 74.11 -47.05
C LYS A 38 20.03 73.94 -45.73
N GLU A 39 20.03 75.00 -44.94
CA GLU A 39 18.94 75.25 -44.00
C GLU A 39 17.63 75.18 -44.79
N HIS A 40 16.84 74.15 -44.52
CA HIS A 40 15.42 74.19 -44.78
C HIS A 40 14.77 73.98 -43.42
N GLU A 41 14.26 75.07 -42.88
CA GLU A 41 13.33 75.07 -41.76
C GLU A 41 12.32 73.95 -42.00
N THR A 42 12.50 72.85 -41.28
CA THR A 42 11.43 71.89 -41.06
C THR A 42 10.50 72.58 -40.09
N MET A 43 9.66 73.46 -40.65
CA MET A 43 8.40 73.80 -40.01
C MET A 43 7.79 72.47 -39.60
N LEU A 44 7.71 72.28 -38.30
CA LEU A 44 7.06 71.16 -37.65
C LEU A 44 5.59 71.27 -38.09
N ASP A 45 5.28 70.72 -39.26
CA ASP A 45 3.92 70.55 -39.76
C ASP A 45 3.30 69.49 -38.86
N VAL A 46 2.92 69.94 -37.67
CA VAL A 46 2.02 69.24 -36.78
C VAL A 46 0.70 69.22 -37.52
N HIS A 47 0.54 68.26 -38.43
CA HIS A 47 -0.78 67.88 -38.87
C HIS A 47 -1.60 67.64 -37.59
N PRO A 48 -2.69 68.39 -37.35
CA PRO A 48 -3.61 68.01 -36.30
C PRO A 48 -4.02 66.57 -36.59
N ALA A 49 -3.78 65.67 -35.64
CA ALA A 49 -4.14 64.27 -35.78
C ALA A 49 -5.66 64.19 -36.01
N HIS A 50 -6.09 64.09 -37.26
CA HIS A 50 -7.49 64.01 -37.67
C HIS A 50 -8.19 62.71 -37.22
N HIS A 51 -7.59 61.95 -36.29
CA HIS A 51 -8.14 60.75 -35.68
C HIS A 51 -8.29 60.83 -34.16
N ALA A 52 -8.18 62.01 -33.55
CA ALA A 52 -8.46 62.19 -32.12
C ALA A 52 -9.93 62.61 -31.88
N ALA A 53 -10.86 61.78 -32.32
CA ALA A 53 -12.23 61.80 -31.83
C ALA A 53 -12.62 60.37 -31.47
N SER A 54 -11.98 59.84 -30.41
CA SER A 54 -12.42 58.59 -29.79
C SER A 54 -13.85 58.80 -29.31
N SER A 55 -14.81 58.34 -30.11
CA SER A 55 -16.19 58.33 -29.67
C SER A 55 -16.29 57.41 -28.45
N TRP A 56 -17.05 57.79 -27.42
CA TRP A 56 -17.29 56.93 -26.25
C TRP A 56 -17.71 55.50 -26.66
N LYS A 57 -18.42 55.38 -27.78
CA LYS A 57 -18.78 54.11 -28.41
C LYS A 57 -17.56 53.25 -28.77
N GLU A 58 -16.55 53.83 -29.39
CA GLU A 58 -15.33 53.12 -29.78
C GLU A 58 -14.52 52.66 -28.56
N PHE A 59 -14.46 53.49 -27.51
CA PHE A 59 -13.85 53.10 -26.24
C PHE A 59 -14.57 51.90 -25.61
N PHE A 60 -15.90 51.91 -25.55
CA PHE A 60 -16.67 50.76 -25.05
C PHE A 60 -16.50 49.50 -25.89
N ILE A 61 -16.37 49.63 -27.22
CA ILE A 61 -16.10 48.48 -28.10
C ILE A 61 -14.73 47.87 -27.81
N HIS A 62 -13.69 48.70 -27.62
CA HIS A 62 -12.35 48.21 -27.27
C HIS A 62 -12.36 47.47 -25.93
N ILE A 63 -12.99 48.04 -24.89
CA ILE A 63 -13.12 47.36 -23.59
C ILE A 63 -13.91 46.06 -23.73
N ALA A 64 -15.05 46.08 -24.42
CA ALA A 64 -15.88 44.89 -24.60
C ALA A 64 -15.09 43.77 -25.31
N THR A 65 -14.27 44.12 -26.29
CA THR A 65 -13.43 43.16 -27.01
C THR A 65 -12.35 42.57 -26.11
N ILE A 66 -11.66 43.39 -25.29
CA ILE A 66 -10.65 42.91 -24.33
C ILE A 66 -11.30 42.00 -23.29
N VAL A 67 -12.42 42.41 -22.71
CA VAL A 67 -13.16 41.62 -21.70
C VAL A 67 -13.63 40.30 -22.30
N LEU A 68 -14.15 40.31 -23.53
CA LEU A 68 -14.58 39.09 -24.21
C LEU A 68 -13.41 38.12 -24.44
N GLY A 69 -12.25 38.62 -24.86
CA GLY A 69 -11.04 37.82 -25.00
C GLY A 69 -10.61 37.17 -23.67
N LEU A 70 -10.62 37.94 -22.58
CA LEU A 70 -10.28 37.44 -21.24
C LEU A 70 -11.29 36.42 -20.72
N LEU A 71 -12.59 36.65 -20.91
CA LEU A 71 -13.63 35.71 -20.51
C LEU A 71 -13.52 34.38 -21.27
N ILE A 72 -13.19 34.42 -22.56
CA ILE A 72 -12.98 33.21 -23.35
C ILE A 72 -11.74 32.47 -22.88
N ALA A 73 -10.63 33.17 -22.64
CA ALA A 73 -9.39 32.56 -22.15
C ALA A 73 -9.61 31.81 -20.83
N VAL A 74 -10.17 32.50 -19.82
CA VAL A 74 -10.45 31.90 -18.51
C VAL A 74 -11.52 30.80 -18.59
N GLY A 75 -12.56 31.01 -19.41
CA GLY A 75 -13.61 30.02 -19.59
C GLY A 75 -13.11 28.71 -20.19
N LEU A 76 -12.19 28.77 -21.16
CA LEU A 76 -11.59 27.58 -21.76
C LEU A 76 -10.64 26.87 -20.80
N GLU A 77 -9.83 27.62 -20.05
CA GLU A 77 -8.94 27.06 -19.02
C GLU A 77 -9.73 26.25 -17.99
N GLN A 78 -10.79 26.84 -17.43
CA GLN A 78 -11.65 26.18 -16.46
C GLN A 78 -12.43 24.99 -17.04
N ALA A 79 -12.85 25.06 -18.31
CA ALA A 79 -13.54 23.95 -18.97
C ALA A 79 -12.61 22.74 -19.21
N VAL A 80 -11.37 22.98 -19.63
CA VAL A 80 -10.38 21.92 -19.85
C VAL A 80 -9.97 21.29 -18.53
N GLU A 81 -9.68 22.09 -17.51
CA GLU A 81 -9.35 21.62 -16.16
C GLU A 81 -10.47 20.76 -15.58
N HIS A 82 -11.72 21.22 -15.68
CA HIS A 82 -12.88 20.42 -15.26
C HIS A 82 -12.98 19.09 -16.01
N SER A 83 -12.74 19.08 -17.32
CA SER A 83 -12.72 17.83 -18.10
C SER A 83 -11.56 16.91 -17.72
N HIS A 84 -10.41 17.46 -17.33
CA HIS A 84 -9.24 16.70 -16.89
C HIS A 84 -9.53 15.97 -15.58
N HIS A 85 -9.98 16.71 -14.56
CA HIS A 85 -10.35 16.15 -13.25
C HIS A 85 -11.39 15.03 -13.37
N ARG A 86 -12.39 15.19 -14.25
CA ARG A 86 -13.39 14.14 -14.48
C ARG A 86 -12.82 12.87 -15.10
N ARG A 87 -11.80 12.98 -15.95
CA ARG A 87 -11.11 11.82 -16.54
C ARG A 87 -10.23 11.13 -15.51
N GLU A 88 -9.44 11.89 -14.75
CA GLU A 88 -8.59 11.35 -13.67
C GLU A 88 -9.42 10.57 -12.65
N VAL A 89 -10.53 11.14 -12.19
CA VAL A 89 -11.43 10.44 -11.26
C VAL A 89 -12.03 9.18 -11.90
N ALA A 90 -12.36 9.20 -13.19
CA ALA A 90 -12.92 8.03 -13.86
C ALA A 90 -11.89 6.89 -14.03
N GLU A 91 -10.64 7.22 -14.33
CA GLU A 91 -9.53 6.28 -14.43
C GLU A 91 -9.25 5.62 -13.07
N VAL A 92 -9.09 6.43 -12.02
CA VAL A 92 -8.87 5.92 -10.65
C VAL A 92 -10.03 5.01 -10.19
N ARG A 93 -11.29 5.36 -10.51
CA ARG A 93 -12.44 4.50 -10.19
C ARG A 93 -12.36 3.13 -10.88
N GLU A 94 -11.88 3.10 -12.12
CA GLU A 94 -11.74 1.85 -12.86
C GLU A 94 -10.63 0.97 -12.26
N GLU A 95 -9.50 1.58 -11.89
CA GLU A 95 -8.41 0.88 -11.20
C GLU A 95 -8.86 0.33 -9.85
N LEU A 96 -9.53 1.13 -9.02
CA LEU A 96 -10.07 0.70 -7.73
C LEU A 96 -11.10 -0.42 -7.87
N ARG A 97 -11.93 -0.38 -8.92
CA ARG A 97 -12.89 -1.43 -9.23
C ARG A 97 -12.18 -2.73 -9.61
N GLY A 98 -11.14 -2.65 -10.45
CA GLY A 98 -10.31 -3.80 -10.81
C GLY A 98 -9.60 -4.41 -9.60
N GLU A 99 -9.01 -3.58 -8.75
CA GLU A 99 -8.33 -4.02 -7.52
C GLU A 99 -9.30 -4.70 -6.53
N ARG A 100 -10.50 -4.13 -6.34
CA ARG A 100 -11.53 -4.76 -5.51
C ARG A 100 -11.97 -6.11 -6.03
N GLU A 101 -12.13 -6.27 -7.35
CA GLU A 101 -12.52 -7.56 -7.93
C GLU A 101 -11.40 -8.60 -7.76
N ALA A 102 -10.14 -8.20 -7.98
CA ALA A 102 -8.99 -9.06 -7.73
C ALA A 102 -8.94 -9.52 -6.26
N ASN A 103 -9.15 -8.60 -5.31
CA ASN A 103 -9.22 -8.94 -3.88
C ASN A 103 -10.38 -9.90 -3.58
N LYS A 104 -11.58 -9.68 -4.16
CA LYS A 104 -12.73 -10.58 -4.00
C LYS A 104 -12.43 -12.01 -4.47
N ASP A 105 -11.76 -12.15 -5.61
CA ASP A 105 -11.36 -13.46 -6.11
C ASP A 105 -10.29 -14.11 -5.23
N SER A 106 -9.31 -13.35 -4.74
CA SER A 106 -8.34 -13.83 -3.75
C SER A 106 -9.03 -14.33 -2.48
N PHE A 107 -10.00 -13.59 -1.90
CA PHE A 107 -10.73 -14.06 -0.71
C PHE A 107 -11.41 -15.42 -0.91
N ARG A 108 -11.89 -15.70 -2.12
CA ARG A 108 -12.57 -16.96 -2.42
C ARG A 108 -11.60 -18.15 -2.33
N SER A 109 -10.39 -18.02 -2.86
CA SER A 109 -9.36 -19.06 -2.71
C SER A 109 -8.85 -19.14 -1.26
N GLU A 110 -8.60 -17.99 -0.64
CA GLU A 110 -8.06 -17.90 0.72
C GLU A 110 -8.96 -18.56 1.77
N THR A 111 -10.29 -18.47 1.61
CA THR A 111 -11.24 -19.11 2.55
C THR A 111 -11.05 -20.63 2.61
N THR A 112 -10.64 -21.27 1.52
CA THR A 112 -10.38 -22.72 1.50
C THR A 112 -9.05 -23.04 2.18
N ASN A 113 -7.99 -22.28 1.86
CA ASN A 113 -6.68 -22.42 2.49
C ASN A 113 -6.79 -22.26 4.00
N TRP A 114 -7.49 -21.21 4.45
CA TRP A 114 -7.69 -20.92 5.86
C TRP A 114 -8.32 -22.09 6.65
N ARG A 115 -9.30 -22.78 6.06
CA ARG A 115 -9.92 -23.96 6.68
C ARG A 115 -8.96 -25.13 6.81
N TRP A 116 -8.07 -25.31 5.83
CA TRP A 116 -7.05 -26.34 5.88
C TRP A 116 -5.97 -25.99 6.90
N GLU A 117 -5.48 -24.75 6.89
CA GLU A 117 -4.51 -24.24 7.87
C GLU A 117 -5.03 -24.38 9.31
N THR A 118 -6.29 -24.01 9.56
CA THR A 118 -6.94 -24.18 10.87
C THR A 118 -6.93 -25.65 11.31
N ALA A 119 -7.32 -26.57 10.44
CA ALA A 119 -7.36 -28.00 10.76
C ALA A 119 -5.95 -28.57 11.02
N GLU A 120 -4.93 -28.07 10.31
CA GLU A 120 -3.54 -28.45 10.53
C GLU A 120 -3.01 -27.93 11.87
N LEU A 121 -3.30 -26.68 12.23
CA LEU A 121 -2.92 -26.10 13.52
C LEU A 121 -3.61 -26.83 14.69
N GLU A 122 -4.90 -27.17 14.56
CA GLU A 122 -5.60 -28.00 15.55
C GLU A 122 -4.97 -29.39 15.69
N ASN A 123 -4.59 -30.02 14.57
CA ASN A 123 -3.86 -31.29 14.59
C ASN A 123 -2.50 -31.14 15.28
N ASN A 124 -1.76 -30.06 15.00
CA ASN A 124 -0.47 -29.80 15.64
C ASN A 124 -0.63 -29.67 17.16
N LEU A 125 -1.63 -28.93 17.63
CA LEU A 125 -1.94 -28.80 19.05
C LEU A 125 -2.28 -30.15 19.71
N MET A 126 -3.01 -31.02 19.00
CA MET A 126 -3.28 -32.39 19.49
C MET A 126 -1.98 -33.20 19.64
N VAL A 127 -1.10 -33.19 18.64
CA VAL A 127 0.19 -33.91 18.68
C VAL A 127 1.10 -33.38 19.79
N LEU A 128 1.20 -32.05 19.93
CA LEU A 128 1.99 -31.39 20.97
C LEU A 128 1.45 -31.71 22.38
N ALA A 129 0.12 -31.69 22.56
CA ALA A 129 -0.50 -32.07 23.82
C ALA A 129 -0.28 -33.55 24.17
N TYR A 130 -0.18 -34.43 23.16
CA TYR A 130 0.18 -35.82 23.35
C TYR A 130 1.65 -35.96 23.79
N LEU A 131 2.58 -35.30 23.08
CA LEU A 131 4.02 -35.30 23.40
C LEU A 131 4.30 -34.75 24.80
N GLN A 132 3.54 -33.74 25.23
CA GLN A 132 3.66 -33.18 26.59
C GLN A 132 3.36 -34.23 27.68
N LYS A 133 2.43 -35.15 27.43
CA LYS A 133 2.07 -36.24 28.35
C LYS A 133 2.96 -37.48 28.17
N HIS A 134 3.52 -37.67 26.98
CA HIS A 134 4.29 -38.84 26.59
C HIS A 134 5.62 -38.43 25.92
N PRO A 135 6.55 -37.80 26.67
CA PRO A 135 7.80 -37.32 26.12
C PRO A 135 8.66 -38.47 25.57
N GLY A 136 9.33 -38.24 24.45
CA GLY A 136 10.18 -39.24 23.79
C GLY A 136 9.41 -40.35 23.06
N THR A 137 8.09 -40.19 22.84
CA THR A 137 7.33 -41.13 22.00
C THR A 137 7.93 -41.18 20.60
N PRO A 138 8.31 -42.37 20.07
CA PRO A 138 8.81 -42.49 18.71
C PRO A 138 7.81 -41.96 17.68
N ASP A 139 8.30 -41.30 16.64
CA ASP A 139 7.49 -40.57 15.67
C ASP A 139 6.41 -41.47 15.02
N GLU A 140 6.69 -42.77 14.84
CA GLU A 140 5.76 -43.75 14.24
C GLU A 140 4.55 -44.08 15.13
N LYS A 141 4.58 -43.67 16.40
CA LYS A 141 3.51 -43.90 17.39
C LYS A 141 2.72 -42.63 17.72
N LEU A 142 3.02 -41.51 17.06
CA LEU A 142 2.31 -40.26 17.28
C LEU A 142 0.91 -40.31 16.63
N PRO A 143 -0.07 -39.59 17.21
CA PRO A 143 -1.43 -39.55 16.67
C PRO A 143 -1.55 -38.76 15.35
N GLY A 144 -0.47 -38.09 14.92
CA GLY A 144 -0.39 -37.29 13.71
C GLY A 144 1.02 -36.75 13.51
N SER A 145 1.22 -35.99 12.42
CA SER A 145 2.46 -35.24 12.13
C SER A 145 2.25 -33.75 12.35
N LEU A 146 3.33 -33.01 12.63
CA LEU A 146 3.26 -31.54 12.59
C LEU A 146 3.32 -31.09 11.13
N VAL A 147 2.41 -30.18 10.74
CA VAL A 147 2.35 -29.59 9.40
C VAL A 147 2.28 -28.07 9.55
N TRP A 148 3.15 -27.37 8.84
CA TRP A 148 3.27 -25.90 8.89
C TRP A 148 3.06 -25.32 7.49
N PHE A 149 1.94 -25.65 6.86
CA PHE A 149 1.62 -25.09 5.54
C PHE A 149 0.92 -23.75 5.70
N HIS A 150 1.35 -22.76 4.94
CA HIS A 150 0.68 -21.47 4.84
C HIS A 150 0.66 -21.03 3.38
N ALA A 151 -0.52 -20.67 2.89
CA ALA A 151 -0.72 -20.15 1.55
C ALA A 151 -1.67 -18.96 1.59
N SER A 152 -1.10 -17.79 1.89
CA SER A 152 -1.78 -16.51 1.72
C SER A 152 -0.95 -15.56 0.86
N ALA A 153 -1.64 -14.85 -0.03
CA ALA A 153 -1.12 -13.62 -0.62
C ALA A 153 -1.73 -12.40 0.10
N PRO A 154 -0.97 -11.32 0.33
CA PRO A 154 -1.52 -10.08 0.87
C PRO A 154 -2.56 -9.50 -0.10
N ASN A 155 -3.55 -8.80 0.44
CA ASN A 155 -4.50 -8.07 -0.38
C ASN A 155 -3.79 -6.95 -1.15
N THR A 156 -4.28 -6.69 -2.36
CA THR A 156 -3.78 -5.57 -3.16
C THR A 156 -4.39 -4.25 -2.69
N GLN A 157 -3.54 -3.23 -2.55
CA GLN A 157 -3.92 -1.88 -2.11
C GLN A 157 -3.19 -0.77 -2.91
N ALA A 158 -2.53 -1.15 -3.99
CA ALA A 158 -1.66 -0.28 -4.77
C ALA A 158 -2.47 0.84 -5.45
N ALA A 159 -3.64 0.52 -5.99
CA ALA A 159 -4.53 1.51 -6.61
C ALA A 159 -5.06 2.51 -5.57
N TRP A 160 -5.41 2.03 -4.37
CA TRP A 160 -5.84 2.93 -3.29
C TRP A 160 -4.72 3.85 -2.78
N ASP A 161 -3.53 3.31 -2.58
CA ASP A 161 -2.38 4.11 -2.17
C ASP A 161 -2.00 5.13 -3.26
N ALA A 162 -2.04 4.74 -4.54
CA ALA A 162 -1.82 5.65 -5.66
C ALA A 162 -2.87 6.77 -5.72
N ALA A 163 -4.16 6.46 -5.52
CA ALA A 163 -5.25 7.44 -5.50
C ALA A 163 -5.09 8.48 -4.37
N LYS A 164 -4.64 8.05 -3.18
CA LYS A 164 -4.33 8.95 -2.06
C LYS A 164 -3.12 9.83 -2.38
N ASN A 165 -2.05 9.23 -2.91
CA ASN A 165 -0.80 9.92 -3.18
C ASN A 165 -0.89 10.91 -4.35
N SER A 166 -1.74 10.65 -5.34
CA SER A 166 -1.98 11.54 -6.48
C SER A 166 -2.88 12.73 -6.13
N GLY A 167 -3.59 12.69 -4.99
CA GLY A 167 -4.53 13.73 -4.57
C GLY A 167 -5.89 13.67 -5.29
N VAL A 168 -6.11 12.70 -6.20
CA VAL A 168 -7.38 12.54 -6.94
C VAL A 168 -8.56 12.30 -6.00
N THR A 169 -8.32 11.71 -4.82
CA THR A 169 -9.34 11.54 -3.76
C THR A 169 -10.00 12.86 -3.34
N SER A 170 -9.32 14.01 -3.45
CA SER A 170 -9.90 15.33 -3.17
C SER A 170 -10.96 15.77 -4.20
N LEU A 171 -10.92 15.20 -5.40
CA LEU A 171 -11.86 15.44 -6.50
C LEU A 171 -13.05 14.47 -6.47
N MET A 172 -12.98 13.42 -5.64
CA MET A 172 -14.01 12.39 -5.47
C MET A 172 -15.08 12.83 -4.47
N HIS A 173 -16.24 12.15 -4.49
CA HIS A 173 -17.25 12.37 -3.46
C HIS A 173 -16.74 11.87 -2.11
N ARG A 174 -16.95 12.65 -1.04
CA ARG A 174 -16.46 12.29 0.29
C ARG A 174 -16.99 10.94 0.80
N GLU A 175 -18.26 10.65 0.58
CA GLU A 175 -18.85 9.35 0.94
C GLU A 175 -18.18 8.18 0.21
N GLU A 176 -17.80 8.37 -1.06
CA GLU A 176 -17.07 7.36 -1.84
C GLU A 176 -15.67 7.11 -1.27
N VAL A 177 -14.94 8.17 -0.91
CA VAL A 177 -13.62 8.08 -0.27
C VAL A 177 -13.70 7.36 1.07
N GLU A 178 -14.71 7.68 1.90
CA GLU A 178 -14.94 7.04 3.19
C GLU A 178 -15.24 5.54 3.04
N GLN A 179 -16.01 5.13 2.02
CA GLN A 179 -16.28 3.72 1.73
C GLN A 179 -15.03 2.94 1.31
N TYR A 180 -14.18 3.54 0.46
CA TYR A 180 -12.90 2.94 0.11
C TYR A 180 -12.01 2.81 1.34
N GLU A 181 -11.88 3.88 2.13
CA GLU A 181 -11.05 3.88 3.33
C GLU A 181 -11.48 2.81 4.34
N ASP A 182 -12.78 2.64 4.62
CA ASP A 182 -13.27 1.55 5.48
C ASP A 182 -12.94 0.17 4.90
N THR A 183 -13.12 -0.01 3.59
CA THR A 183 -12.82 -1.28 2.91
C THR A 183 -11.34 -1.63 3.04
N TYR A 184 -10.44 -0.72 2.66
CA TYR A 184 -9.00 -0.99 2.71
C TYR A 184 -8.46 -1.11 4.15
N ASN A 185 -9.05 -0.41 5.12
CA ASN A 185 -8.70 -0.61 6.53
C ASN A 185 -9.13 -2.01 7.05
N LYS A 186 -10.22 -2.57 6.53
CA LYS A 186 -10.58 -3.97 6.82
C LYS A 186 -9.59 -4.94 6.18
N LEU A 187 -9.25 -4.75 4.90
CA LEU A 187 -8.26 -5.57 4.20
C LEU A 187 -6.91 -5.57 4.92
N LYS A 188 -6.44 -4.39 5.32
CA LYS A 188 -5.19 -4.24 6.06
C LYS A 188 -5.20 -5.02 7.39
N ARG A 189 -6.30 -4.97 8.15
CA ARG A 189 -6.42 -5.74 9.40
C ARG A 189 -6.34 -7.25 9.17
N ILE A 190 -6.93 -7.73 8.08
CA ILE A 190 -6.85 -9.14 7.69
C ILE A 190 -5.40 -9.50 7.34
N ASP A 191 -4.72 -8.67 6.56
CA ASP A 191 -3.31 -8.91 6.20
C ASP A 191 -2.39 -8.88 7.44
N ASP A 192 -2.60 -7.92 8.35
CA ASP A 192 -1.82 -7.81 9.60
C ASP A 192 -2.04 -9.05 10.49
N ALA A 193 -3.29 -9.54 10.60
CA ALA A 193 -3.61 -10.76 11.34
C ALA A 193 -2.96 -12.01 10.72
N ARG A 194 -3.03 -12.14 9.40
CA ARG A 194 -2.40 -13.25 8.66
C ARG A 194 -0.87 -13.23 8.78
N SER A 195 -0.26 -12.04 8.71
CA SER A 195 1.18 -11.89 8.91
C SER A 195 1.60 -12.40 10.29
N LEU A 196 0.80 -12.10 11.33
CA LEU A 196 1.06 -12.61 12.68
C LEU A 196 0.92 -14.14 12.77
N ALA A 197 -0.07 -14.71 12.10
CA ALA A 197 -0.24 -16.16 12.01
C ALA A 197 0.97 -16.82 11.35
N TYR A 198 1.38 -16.28 10.20
CA TYR A 198 2.56 -16.74 9.45
C TYR A 198 3.84 -16.67 10.28
N ASP A 199 4.08 -15.57 11.00
CA ASP A 199 5.23 -15.43 11.89
C ASP A 199 5.20 -16.48 13.01
N GLY A 200 4.03 -16.71 13.63
CA GLY A 200 3.84 -17.74 14.64
C GLY A 200 4.14 -19.15 14.11
N MET A 201 3.67 -19.48 12.90
CA MET A 201 3.91 -20.77 12.25
C MET A 201 5.39 -20.96 11.89
N ASN A 202 6.05 -19.93 11.34
CA ASN A 202 7.47 -19.97 11.03
C ASN A 202 8.33 -20.12 12.28
N ASP A 203 8.01 -19.39 13.35
CA ASP A 203 8.72 -19.51 14.61
C ASP A 203 8.50 -20.89 15.24
N ALA A 204 7.28 -21.45 15.15
CA ALA A 204 6.95 -22.78 15.63
C ALA A 204 7.67 -23.89 14.84
N SER A 205 7.88 -23.73 13.53
CA SER A 205 8.54 -24.71 12.68
C SER A 205 10.07 -24.66 12.72
N ARG A 206 10.66 -23.67 13.40
CA ARG A 206 12.13 -23.50 13.46
C ARG A 206 12.90 -24.72 13.98
N TYR A 207 12.29 -25.59 14.78
CA TYR A 207 12.94 -26.82 15.23
C TYR A 207 13.31 -27.74 14.06
N GLU A 208 12.56 -27.70 12.96
CA GLU A 208 12.79 -28.55 11.77
C GLU A 208 14.12 -28.25 11.09
N LEU A 209 14.66 -27.04 11.29
CA LEU A 209 15.95 -26.62 10.77
C LEU A 209 17.13 -27.25 11.52
N THR A 210 16.92 -27.70 12.77
CA THR A 210 17.97 -28.30 13.60
C THR A 210 17.78 -29.80 13.76
N ASP A 211 16.58 -30.25 14.10
CA ASP A 211 16.23 -31.65 14.27
C ASP A 211 14.74 -31.86 13.98
N ASN A 212 14.43 -32.52 12.87
CA ASN A 212 13.05 -32.76 12.45
C ASN A 212 12.38 -33.94 13.20
N ARG A 213 13.04 -34.53 14.20
CA ARG A 213 12.46 -35.63 14.98
C ARG A 213 11.67 -35.10 16.17
N LEU A 214 10.36 -35.31 16.14
CA LEU A 214 9.44 -34.89 17.21
C LEU A 214 9.76 -35.58 18.55
N SER A 215 10.21 -36.83 18.50
CA SER A 215 10.70 -37.59 19.65
C SER A 215 11.90 -36.95 20.37
N HIS A 216 12.63 -36.05 19.73
CA HIS A 216 13.79 -35.36 20.31
C HIS A 216 13.44 -34.01 20.94
N LEU A 217 12.20 -33.52 20.81
CA LEU A 217 11.78 -32.25 21.39
C LEU A 217 11.79 -32.31 22.92
N SER A 218 12.48 -31.35 23.52
CA SER A 218 12.45 -31.16 24.98
C SER A 218 11.08 -30.64 25.44
N PRO A 219 10.69 -30.86 26.72
CA PRO A 219 9.45 -30.31 27.27
C PRO A 219 9.33 -28.78 27.13
N ALA A 220 10.46 -28.06 27.17
CA ALA A 220 10.49 -26.61 26.97
C ALA A 220 10.16 -26.23 25.52
N GLN A 221 10.76 -26.93 24.54
CA GLN A 221 10.44 -26.72 23.13
C GLN A 221 8.98 -27.05 22.82
N ILE A 222 8.45 -28.15 23.38
CA ILE A 222 7.03 -28.52 23.20
C ILE A 222 6.12 -27.39 23.70
N ALA A 223 6.41 -26.81 24.87
CA ALA A 223 5.61 -25.72 25.44
C ALA A 223 5.70 -24.43 24.61
N GLU A 224 6.88 -24.11 24.09
CA GLU A 224 7.11 -22.96 23.20
C GLU A 224 6.35 -23.12 21.88
N ILE A 225 6.53 -24.24 21.18
CA ILE A 225 5.84 -24.55 19.92
C ILE A 225 4.32 -24.54 20.14
N THR A 226 3.83 -25.09 21.26
CA THR A 226 2.39 -25.04 21.61
C THR A 226 1.89 -23.61 21.74
N THR A 227 2.65 -22.73 22.38
CA THR A 227 2.28 -21.32 22.55
C THR A 227 2.24 -20.59 21.21
N LEU A 228 3.25 -20.81 20.36
CA LEU A 228 3.33 -20.19 19.03
C LEU A 228 2.20 -20.69 18.11
N THR A 229 1.88 -21.99 18.18
CA THR A 229 0.75 -22.58 17.44
C THR A 229 -0.59 -21.99 17.90
N GLN A 230 -0.76 -21.77 19.21
CA GLN A 230 -1.95 -21.11 19.75
C GLN A 230 -2.05 -19.65 19.31
N ILE A 231 -0.93 -18.91 19.26
CA ILE A 231 -0.92 -17.54 18.74
C ILE A 231 -1.37 -17.54 17.28
N ALA A 232 -0.82 -18.43 16.45
CA ALA A 232 -1.19 -18.52 15.03
C ALA A 232 -2.67 -18.85 14.83
N LEU A 233 -3.20 -19.80 15.59
CA LEU A 233 -4.62 -20.16 15.54
C LEU A 233 -5.53 -19.01 16.01
N CYS A 234 -5.09 -18.23 17.00
CA CYS A 234 -5.87 -17.12 17.55
C CYS A 234 -5.82 -15.85 16.71
N SER A 235 -4.73 -15.60 15.98
CA SER A 235 -4.65 -14.44 15.07
C SER A 235 -5.66 -14.54 13.94
N ASP A 236 -6.00 -15.75 13.53
CA ASP A 236 -7.01 -16.01 12.52
C ASP A 236 -8.43 -15.65 12.99
N ASP A 237 -8.77 -15.96 14.25
CA ASP A 237 -10.08 -15.60 14.84
C ASP A 237 -10.29 -14.07 14.93
N LEU A 238 -9.21 -13.29 15.09
CA LEU A 238 -9.28 -11.82 15.15
C LEU A 238 -9.68 -11.18 13.82
N ALA A 239 -9.54 -11.91 12.70
CA ALA A 239 -9.97 -11.44 11.39
C ALA A 239 -11.48 -11.63 11.16
N ASP A 240 -12.13 -12.56 11.86
CA ASP A 240 -13.55 -12.94 11.62
C ASP A 240 -14.54 -12.16 12.52
N GLU A 241 -14.18 -11.87 13.77
CA GLU A 241 -15.02 -11.07 14.67
C GLU A 241 -14.25 -9.88 15.24
N GLY A 242 -14.78 -8.67 15.05
CA GLY A 242 -14.17 -7.39 15.46
C GLY A 242 -13.69 -7.33 16.92
N GLY A 243 -12.50 -7.86 17.19
CA GLY A 243 -11.77 -7.71 18.46
C GLY A 243 -12.06 -8.78 19.53
N GLY A 244 -12.30 -10.04 19.17
CA GLY A 244 -12.35 -11.14 20.13
C GLY A 244 -10.97 -11.51 20.68
N VAL A 245 -10.54 -10.90 21.80
CA VAL A 245 -9.25 -11.20 22.43
C VAL A 245 -9.20 -12.65 22.93
N CYS A 246 -8.47 -13.51 22.23
CA CYS A 246 -7.99 -14.77 22.79
C CYS A 246 -6.94 -14.45 23.86
N ALA A 247 -7.34 -14.56 25.13
CA ALA A 247 -6.44 -14.45 26.26
C ALA A 247 -5.49 -15.65 26.29
N VAL A 248 -4.38 -15.58 25.55
CA VAL A 248 -3.25 -16.49 25.74
C VAL A 248 -2.73 -16.24 27.16
N GLY A 249 -3.01 -17.17 28.06
CA GLY A 249 -2.58 -17.12 29.45
C GLY A 249 -1.05 -17.10 29.50
N GLY A 250 -0.49 -15.89 29.62
CA GLY A 250 0.95 -15.65 29.65
C GLY A 250 1.63 -16.47 30.74
N GLY A 251 2.31 -17.54 30.33
CA GLY A 251 3.35 -18.17 31.13
C GLY A 251 4.50 -17.19 31.28
N GLN A 252 4.73 -16.77 32.53
CA GLN A 252 5.86 -15.94 32.96
C GLN A 252 7.16 -16.42 32.29
N ARG A 253 7.74 -15.59 31.42
CA ARG A 253 9.11 -15.74 30.95
C ARG A 253 10.02 -15.55 32.18
N ALA A 254 10.61 -16.63 32.66
CA ALA A 254 11.56 -16.62 33.75
C ALA A 254 12.85 -15.93 33.30
N GLY A 255 12.92 -14.62 33.51
CA GLY A 255 14.15 -13.82 33.49
C GLY A 255 14.65 -13.65 34.92
N SER A 256 15.77 -14.30 35.22
CA SER A 256 16.56 -14.13 36.44
C SER A 256 17.20 -12.74 36.52
N GLY A 257 17.21 -12.14 37.72
CA GLY A 257 18.22 -11.16 38.12
C GLY A 257 17.67 -9.82 38.64
N ASP A 258 17.44 -9.79 39.96
CA ASP A 258 17.74 -8.70 40.90
C ASP A 258 17.37 -7.24 40.54
N GLU A 259 16.31 -6.69 41.16
CA GLU A 259 16.42 -5.80 42.33
C GLU A 259 15.08 -5.11 42.65
N LEU A 260 14.63 -5.35 43.89
CA LEU A 260 14.02 -4.41 44.84
C LEU A 260 12.73 -3.62 44.51
N SER A 261 11.75 -3.93 45.36
CA SER A 261 10.86 -3.00 46.10
C SER A 261 9.45 -2.71 45.59
N ALA A 262 8.51 -3.32 46.32
CA ALA A 262 7.38 -2.69 46.99
C ALA A 262 6.21 -2.14 46.15
N SER A 263 5.08 -2.87 46.19
CA SER A 263 3.79 -2.31 46.63
C SER A 263 2.74 -3.41 46.77
N LEU A 264 2.37 -3.67 48.03
CA LEU A 264 1.19 -4.42 48.41
C LEU A 264 -0.06 -3.62 48.05
N HIS A 265 -0.88 -4.11 47.12
CA HIS A 265 -2.32 -3.87 47.21
C HIS A 265 -3.15 -5.08 46.75
N ALA A 266 -3.79 -5.67 47.76
CA ALA A 266 -4.73 -6.77 47.65
C ALA A 266 -5.95 -6.36 46.83
N ARG A 267 -6.28 -7.12 45.79
CA ARG A 267 -7.65 -7.21 45.27
C ARG A 267 -8.11 -8.66 45.24
N ARG A 268 -9.22 -8.85 45.93
CA ARG A 268 -10.00 -10.09 46.09
C ARG A 268 -10.42 -10.62 44.73
N LEU A 269 -10.15 -11.90 44.47
CA LEU A 269 -10.82 -12.70 43.46
C LEU A 269 -12.20 -13.12 43.99
N PRO A 270 -13.30 -13.00 43.21
CA PRO A 270 -14.48 -13.79 43.46
C PRO A 270 -14.41 -15.13 42.72
N ALA A 271 -14.86 -16.16 43.43
CA ALA A 271 -14.93 -17.54 42.99
C ALA A 271 -16.12 -17.83 42.06
N ALA A 272 -15.89 -18.81 41.19
CA ALA A 272 -16.82 -19.81 40.66
C ALA A 272 -17.99 -19.40 39.75
N SER A 273 -18.01 -19.99 38.55
CA SER A 273 -19.22 -20.63 38.02
C SER A 273 -18.86 -21.68 36.97
N ARG A 274 -19.01 -22.96 37.33
CA ARG A 274 -19.11 -24.09 36.39
C ARG A 274 -20.37 -23.93 35.54
N ARG A 275 -20.23 -23.93 34.22
CA ARG A 275 -21.29 -24.38 33.30
C ARG A 275 -20.68 -25.19 32.15
N GLN A 276 -20.75 -26.51 32.31
CA GLN A 276 -20.89 -27.43 31.18
C GLN A 276 -22.33 -27.31 30.66
N HIS A 277 -22.52 -26.97 29.39
CA HIS A 277 -23.39 -27.73 28.46
C HIS A 277 -23.52 -27.05 27.09
N ARG A 278 -23.43 -27.91 26.06
CA ARG A 278 -24.04 -27.81 24.71
C ARG A 278 -23.31 -26.94 23.66
N GLN A 279 -22.33 -27.56 23.00
CA GLN A 279 -22.00 -27.24 21.61
C GLN A 279 -23.09 -27.81 20.69
N HIS A 280 -23.85 -26.90 20.08
CA HIS A 280 -24.50 -27.06 18.78
C HIS A 280 -24.81 -25.65 18.26
N ARG A 281 -23.91 -25.10 17.44
CA ARG A 281 -24.17 -24.01 16.48
C ARG A 281 -23.46 -24.48 15.21
N ILE A 282 -24.13 -25.02 14.18
CA ILE A 282 -24.82 -24.30 13.10
C ILE A 282 -24.16 -22.93 12.86
N PHE A 283 -23.13 -22.95 12.01
CA PHE A 283 -22.52 -21.76 11.43
C PHE A 283 -23.56 -20.99 10.61
N PRO A 284 -23.74 -19.67 10.81
CA PRO A 284 -24.53 -18.86 9.89
C PRO A 284 -23.74 -18.70 8.59
N SER A 285 -24.43 -18.89 7.46
CA SER A 285 -23.91 -18.56 6.14
C SER A 285 -23.65 -17.06 6.09
N MET A 286 -22.38 -16.66 6.11
CA MET A 286 -21.98 -15.26 6.04
C MET A 286 -22.18 -14.78 4.60
N ARG A 287 -23.27 -14.06 4.35
CA ARG A 287 -23.47 -13.25 3.16
C ARG A 287 -22.75 -11.92 3.41
N ILE A 288 -21.51 -11.82 2.95
CA ILE A 288 -20.79 -10.57 2.88
C ILE A 288 -21.40 -9.78 1.71
N GLU A 289 -22.18 -8.74 1.99
CA GLU A 289 -22.53 -7.74 0.98
C GLU A 289 -21.33 -6.78 0.86
N LEU A 290 -20.52 -6.96 -0.21
CA LEU A 290 -19.35 -6.16 -0.60
C LEU A 290 -19.42 -5.71 -2.06
#